data_AF-A0AAD4VIQ6-F1
#
_entry.id   AF-A0AAD4VIQ6-F1
#
_cell.length_a   1.000
_cell.length_b   1.000
_cell.length_c   1.000
_cell.angle_alpha   90.00
_cell.angle_beta   90.00
_cell.angle_gamma   90.00
#
_symmetry.space_group_name_H-M   'P 1'
#
loop_
_entity.id
_entity.type
_entity.pdbx_description
1 polymer ?
#
loop_
_entity_poly.entity_id
_entity_poly.type
_entity_poly.pdbx_seq_one_letter_code
_entity_poly.pdbx_strand_id
1 'polypeptide(L)'
;MSNTMGEAISSTVVSGWAWLPGDLLYLIVEKLVPITDYIWLGAVCKNWQSVAGHQKHQHLKSCHKQLPMLMVPNKHNRHERRGLYSVAKGKTCSFELHVPYNRRLCGSTHGWLACVDEILEVTLLNPFTKRTIRLPPFAQVPQPIHKQAYRSDHYIKKVVLSADPSLFPNDYEVVALFR
;
A
#
# COMPACT_ATOMS: atom_id res chain seq x y z
N MET A 1 -2.45 -39.07 48.28
CA MET A 1 -1.44 -38.00 48.09
C MET A 1 -1.63 -37.46 46.70
N SER A 2 -2.10 -36.22 46.63
CA SER A 2 -2.56 -35.50 45.45
C SER A 2 -1.38 -35.12 44.54
N ASN A 3 -1.46 -35.48 43.26
CA ASN A 3 -0.56 -34.98 42.22
C ASN A 3 -0.97 -33.56 41.85
N THR A 4 -0.14 -32.58 42.19
CA THR A 4 -0.29 -31.20 41.73
C THR A 4 0.30 -31.08 40.33
N MET A 5 -0.56 -30.90 39.32
CA MET A 5 -0.17 -30.50 37.97
C MET A 5 0.52 -29.13 38.05
N GLY A 6 1.82 -29.09 37.78
CA GLY A 6 2.52 -27.85 37.46
C GLY A 6 2.06 -27.39 36.08
N GLU A 7 1.17 -26.42 36.03
CA GLU A 7 0.90 -25.68 34.80
C GLU A 7 2.17 -24.93 34.38
N ALA A 8 2.78 -25.38 33.29
CA ALA A 8 3.80 -24.62 32.59
C ALA A 8 3.13 -23.38 31.98
N ILE A 9 3.25 -22.25 32.65
CA ILE A 9 2.97 -20.94 32.05
C ILE A 9 4.05 -20.74 30.99
N SER A 10 3.74 -21.09 29.75
CA SER A 10 4.52 -20.69 28.58
C SER A 10 4.41 -19.18 28.44
N SER A 11 5.32 -18.43 29.08
CA SER A 11 5.46 -17.00 28.82
C SER A 11 6.00 -16.85 27.41
N THR A 12 5.12 -16.61 26.45
CA THR A 12 5.51 -16.06 25.17
C THR A 12 6.14 -14.70 25.43
N VAL A 13 7.47 -14.66 25.50
CA VAL A 13 8.22 -13.40 25.53
C VAL A 13 7.96 -12.73 24.19
N VAL A 14 6.91 -11.92 24.11
CA VAL A 14 6.67 -11.02 22.99
C VAL A 14 7.90 -10.13 22.92
N SER A 15 8.64 -10.21 21.82
CA SER A 15 9.88 -9.46 21.60
C SER A 15 9.73 -8.01 22.06
N GLY A 16 10.60 -7.54 22.97
CA GLY A 16 10.51 -6.19 23.55
C GLY A 16 10.47 -5.06 22.50
N TRP A 17 10.99 -5.32 21.30
CA TRP A 17 10.88 -4.45 20.14
C TRP A 17 9.45 -4.09 19.73
N ALA A 18 8.47 -4.98 19.94
CA ALA A 18 7.07 -4.69 19.64
C ALA A 18 6.46 -3.62 20.57
N TRP A 19 7.03 -3.46 21.76
CA TRP A 19 6.56 -2.59 22.84
C TRP A 19 7.39 -1.31 23.01
N LEU A 20 8.30 -1.04 22.07
CA LEU A 20 9.13 0.16 22.13
C LEU A 20 8.23 1.42 22.15
N PRO A 21 8.49 2.39 23.04
CA PRO A 21 7.78 3.66 23.05
C PRO A 21 7.79 4.34 21.67
N GLY A 22 6.69 5.02 21.33
CA GLY A 22 6.52 5.69 20.04
C GLY A 22 7.67 6.65 19.71
N ASP A 23 8.16 7.41 20.70
CA ASP A 23 9.26 8.36 20.55
C ASP A 23 10.56 7.70 20.08
N LEU A 24 10.89 6.52 20.61
CA LEU A 24 12.05 5.76 20.17
C LEU A 24 11.85 5.18 18.77
N LEU A 25 10.63 4.72 18.46
CA LEU A 25 10.30 4.27 17.11
C LEU A 25 10.38 5.40 16.08
N TYR A 26 9.98 6.63 16.45
CA TYR A 26 10.10 7.80 15.59
C TYR A 26 11.56 8.10 15.26
N LEU A 27 12.45 8.07 16.27
CA LEU A 27 13.89 8.25 16.05
C LEU A 27 14.46 7.18 15.12
N ILE A 28 14.03 5.93 15.25
CA ILE A 28 14.46 4.85 14.34
C ILE A 28 13.99 5.13 12.92
N VAL A 29 12.70 5.45 12.73
CA VAL A 29 12.12 5.75 11.41
C VAL A 29 12.81 6.94 10.74
N GLU A 30 13.19 7.97 11.49
CA GLU A 30 13.91 9.13 10.96
C GLU A 30 15.29 8.75 10.42
N LYS A 31 15.97 7.79 11.04
CA LYS A 31 17.31 7.33 10.62
C LYS A 31 17.26 6.31 9.49
N LEU A 32 16.10 5.76 9.15
CA LEU A 32 15.96 4.94 7.95
C LEU A 32 16.08 5.84 6.74
N VAL A 33 17.21 5.74 6.05
CA VAL A 33 17.39 6.46 4.79
C VAL A 33 16.67 5.72 3.66
N PRO A 34 16.94 4.43 3.37
CA PRO A 34 16.34 3.77 2.20
C PRO A 34 14.83 3.55 2.37
N ILE A 35 14.05 3.91 1.35
CA ILE A 35 12.59 3.66 1.35
C ILE A 35 12.23 2.18 1.52
N THR A 36 13.11 1.27 1.09
CA THR A 36 12.93 -0.18 1.27
C THR A 36 12.88 -0.57 2.73
N ASP A 37 13.72 0.05 3.55
CA ASP A 37 13.88 -0.30 4.96
C ASP A 37 12.68 0.23 5.75
N TYR A 38 12.21 1.42 5.38
CA TYR A 38 10.96 1.99 5.86
C TYR A 38 9.74 1.10 5.56
N ILE A 39 9.67 0.53 4.35
CA ILE A 39 8.59 -0.40 4.00
C ILE A 39 8.64 -1.67 4.86
N TRP A 40 9.83 -2.25 5.04
CA TRP A 40 10.02 -3.42 5.89
C TRP A 40 9.67 -3.14 7.34
N LEU A 41 10.00 -1.96 7.84
CA LEU A 41 9.63 -1.52 9.18
C LEU A 41 8.11 -1.54 9.38
N GLY A 42 7.35 -1.04 8.41
CA GLY A 42 5.88 -1.08 8.44
C GLY A 42 5.29 -2.49 8.38
N ALA A 43 6.07 -3.51 8.02
CA ALA A 43 5.63 -4.91 7.95
C ALA A 43 5.91 -5.72 9.23
N VAL A 44 6.61 -5.14 10.23
CA VAL A 44 7.01 -5.85 11.46
C VAL A 44 5.80 -6.23 12.32
N CYS A 45 5.03 -5.25 12.78
CA CYS A 45 3.80 -5.47 13.52
C CYS A 45 2.89 -4.23 13.44
N LYS A 46 1.65 -4.32 13.97
CA LYS A 46 0.66 -3.23 13.92
C LYS A 46 1.17 -1.92 14.55
N ASN A 47 1.93 -2.00 15.64
CA ASN A 47 2.47 -0.82 16.32
C ASN A 47 3.46 -0.05 15.40
N TRP A 48 4.44 -0.77 14.83
CA TRP A 48 5.41 -0.20 13.90
C TRP A 48 4.76 0.30 12.61
N GLN A 49 3.75 -0.42 12.10
CA GLN A 49 2.95 0.02 10.96
C GLN A 49 2.24 1.35 11.22
N SER A 50 1.68 1.53 12.42
CA SER A 50 1.01 2.77 12.82
C SER A 50 1.98 3.95 12.87
N VAL A 51 3.13 3.76 13.52
CA VAL A 51 4.19 4.77 13.63
C VAL A 51 4.72 5.16 12.25
N ALA A 52 5.00 4.19 11.39
CA ALA A 52 5.39 4.45 10.00
C ALA A 52 4.32 5.29 9.29
N GLY A 53 3.05 4.90 9.37
CA GLY A 53 1.94 5.63 8.77
C GLY A 53 1.91 7.12 9.15
N HIS A 54 2.09 7.45 10.43
CA HIS A 54 2.12 8.84 10.89
C HIS A 54 3.34 9.63 10.38
N GLN A 55 4.51 8.99 10.27
CA GLN A 55 5.74 9.64 9.82
C GLN A 55 5.93 9.63 8.30
N LYS A 56 5.05 8.98 7.55
CA LYS A 56 5.15 8.80 6.11
C LYS A 56 5.43 10.09 5.36
N HIS A 57 4.70 11.17 5.64
CA HIS A 57 4.89 12.44 4.93
C HIS A 57 6.27 13.05 5.19
N GLN A 58 6.73 13.02 6.44
CA GLN A 58 8.04 13.55 6.82
C GLN A 58 9.17 12.69 6.24
N HIS A 59 9.04 11.38 6.31
CA HIS A 59 10.03 10.44 5.76
C HIS A 59 10.08 10.48 4.21
N LEU A 60 8.95 10.63 3.51
CA LEU A 60 8.96 10.80 2.05
C LEU A 60 9.61 12.13 1.63
N LYS A 61 9.46 13.19 2.44
CA LYS A 61 10.19 14.45 2.22
C LYS A 61 11.69 14.27 2.39
N SER A 62 12.17 13.47 3.34
CA SER A 62 13.62 13.21 3.48
C SER A 62 14.16 12.32 2.35
N CYS A 63 13.33 11.41 1.83
CA CYS A 63 13.64 10.52 0.72
C CYS A 63 13.62 11.18 -0.67
N HIS A 64 13.41 12.49 -0.80
CA HIS A 64 13.28 13.19 -2.09
C HIS A 64 14.48 13.02 -3.05
N LYS A 65 15.65 12.62 -2.54
CA LYS A 65 16.86 12.35 -3.35
C LYS A 65 16.92 10.93 -3.90
N GLN A 66 16.01 10.03 -3.52
CA GLN A 66 16.01 8.64 -3.97
C GLN A 66 15.30 8.48 -5.31
N LEU A 67 15.86 7.64 -6.16
CA LEU A 67 15.19 7.24 -7.41
C LEU A 67 13.91 6.48 -7.09
N PRO A 68 12.84 6.68 -7.88
CA PRO A 68 11.60 5.95 -7.70
C PRO A 68 11.81 4.44 -7.88
N MET A 69 10.99 3.65 -7.18
CA MET A 69 10.90 2.22 -7.42
C MET A 69 9.85 1.94 -8.49
N LEU A 70 10.11 0.94 -9.32
CA LEU A 70 9.20 0.52 -10.38
C LEU A 70 8.41 -0.69 -9.92
N MET A 71 7.10 -0.66 -10.09
CA MET A 71 6.29 -1.86 -9.92
C MET A 71 6.36 -2.71 -11.17
N VAL A 72 6.83 -3.95 -11.03
CA VAL A 72 7.11 -4.85 -12.16
C VAL A 72 6.30 -6.14 -12.03
N PRO A 73 6.06 -6.85 -13.15
CA PRO A 73 5.51 -8.19 -13.11
C PRO A 73 6.35 -9.12 -12.23
N ASN A 74 5.68 -10.02 -11.52
CA ASN A 74 6.33 -11.02 -10.70
C ASN A 74 6.78 -12.20 -11.58
N LYS A 75 8.00 -12.68 -11.36
CA LYS A 75 8.61 -13.80 -12.07
C LYS A 75 7.85 -15.13 -11.88
N HIS A 76 7.09 -15.28 -10.79
CA HIS A 76 6.43 -16.54 -10.43
C HIS A 76 5.02 -16.71 -11.00
N ASN A 77 4.60 -15.93 -12.00
CA ASN A 77 3.25 -15.97 -12.60
C ASN A 77 2.11 -15.91 -11.56
N ARG A 78 2.37 -15.29 -10.40
CA ARG A 78 1.33 -15.06 -9.39
C ARG A 78 0.48 -13.88 -9.85
N HIS A 79 -0.67 -14.17 -10.46
CA HIS A 79 -1.63 -13.20 -11.01
C HIS A 79 -2.24 -12.20 -10.00
N GLU A 80 -1.79 -12.22 -8.75
CA GLU A 80 -2.24 -11.33 -7.68
C GLU A 80 -1.11 -10.52 -7.03
N ARG A 81 0.14 -10.72 -7.46
CA ARG A 81 1.31 -10.12 -6.82
C ARG A 81 2.26 -9.45 -7.79
N ARG A 82 2.71 -8.25 -7.44
CA ARG A 82 3.68 -7.47 -8.22
C ARG A 82 4.97 -7.29 -7.44
N GLY A 83 6.09 -7.30 -8.14
CA GLY A 83 7.40 -7.00 -7.55
C GLY A 83 7.65 -5.51 -7.49
N LEU A 84 8.52 -5.07 -6.58
CA LEU A 84 9.08 -3.73 -6.59
C LEU A 84 10.55 -3.78 -6.99
N TYR A 85 10.90 -3.09 -8.06
CA TYR A 85 12.24 -3.00 -8.59
C TYR A 85 12.89 -1.68 -8.17
N SER A 86 14.05 -1.78 -7.53
CA SER A 86 14.87 -0.63 -7.18
C SER A 86 15.79 -0.30 -8.34
N VAL A 87 15.55 0.84 -8.99
CA VAL A 87 16.39 1.35 -10.09
C VAL A 87 17.82 1.60 -9.59
N ALA A 88 17.96 2.21 -8.40
CA ALA A 88 19.26 2.51 -7.80
C ALA A 88 20.10 1.25 -7.52
N LYS A 89 19.48 0.14 -7.11
CA LYS A 89 20.17 -1.12 -6.78
C LYS A 89 20.20 -2.13 -7.94
N GLY A 90 19.55 -1.82 -9.06
CA GLY A 90 19.42 -2.71 -10.21
C GLY A 90 18.70 -4.04 -9.92
N LYS A 91 17.91 -4.13 -8.84
CA LYS A 91 17.35 -5.40 -8.35
C LYS A 91 15.91 -5.30 -7.83
N THR A 92 15.19 -6.40 -7.94
CA THR A 92 13.86 -6.55 -7.31
C THR A 92 14.02 -6.73 -5.81
N CYS A 93 13.18 -6.04 -5.04
CA CYS A 93 13.06 -6.20 -3.61
C CYS A 93 12.51 -7.59 -3.29
N SER A 94 12.90 -8.15 -2.14
CA SER A 94 12.44 -9.47 -1.69
C SER A 94 10.97 -9.50 -1.26
N PHE A 95 10.32 -8.35 -1.11
CA PHE A 95 8.91 -8.27 -0.76
C PHE A 95 8.03 -8.05 -2.01
N GLU A 96 6.83 -8.65 -1.97
CA GLU A 96 5.85 -8.59 -3.05
C GLU A 96 4.63 -7.75 -2.61
N LEU A 97 4.12 -6.93 -3.52
CA LEU A 97 2.90 -6.16 -3.31
C LEU A 97 1.68 -6.98 -3.73
N HIS A 98 0.63 -6.99 -2.92
CA HIS A 98 -0.65 -7.60 -3.30
C HIS A 98 -1.42 -6.62 -4.18
N VAL A 99 -1.18 -6.71 -5.49
CA VAL A 99 -1.79 -5.86 -6.52
C VAL A 99 -2.18 -6.76 -7.68
N PRO A 100 -3.47 -6.94 -7.96
CA PRO A 100 -3.92 -7.91 -8.96
C PRO A 100 -3.61 -7.45 -10.40
N TYR A 101 -3.55 -8.41 -11.32
CA TYR A 101 -3.29 -8.14 -12.74
C TYR A 101 -4.55 -7.93 -13.57
N ASN A 102 -5.70 -8.35 -13.07
CA ASN A 102 -7.00 -8.20 -13.73
C ASN A 102 -7.61 -6.79 -13.62
N ARG A 103 -6.85 -5.83 -13.08
CA ARG A 103 -7.30 -4.43 -12.96
C ARG A 103 -6.24 -3.51 -13.55
N ARG A 104 -6.68 -2.52 -14.32
CA ARG A 104 -5.80 -1.48 -14.84
C ARG A 104 -5.51 -0.47 -13.75
N LEU A 105 -4.26 -0.05 -13.62
CA LEU A 105 -3.88 1.03 -12.73
C LEU A 105 -3.96 2.35 -13.49
N CYS A 106 -4.77 3.28 -12.99
CA CYS A 106 -4.97 4.60 -13.59
C CYS A 106 -4.47 5.75 -12.68
N GLY A 107 -3.84 5.44 -11.56
CA GLY A 107 -3.33 6.46 -10.66
C GLY A 107 -2.47 5.87 -9.56
N SER A 108 -1.49 6.65 -9.11
CA SER A 108 -0.73 6.38 -7.89
C SER A 108 -0.49 7.71 -7.19
N THR A 109 -1.12 7.90 -6.03
CA THR A 109 -1.00 9.14 -5.24
C THR A 109 -1.02 8.80 -3.76
N HIS A 110 -0.18 9.45 -2.95
CA HIS A 110 -0.10 9.21 -1.51
C HIS A 110 0.04 7.73 -1.12
N GLY A 111 0.75 6.91 -1.88
CA GLY A 111 0.89 5.47 -1.60
C GLY A 111 -0.38 4.63 -1.84
N TRP A 112 -1.42 5.22 -2.41
CA TRP A 112 -2.61 4.53 -2.91
C TRP A 112 -2.52 4.34 -4.41
N LEU A 113 -3.09 3.26 -4.90
CA LEU A 113 -3.24 2.90 -6.31
C LEU A 113 -4.72 3.01 -6.69
N ALA A 114 -5.04 3.71 -7.76
CA ALA A 114 -6.38 3.69 -8.32
C ALA A 114 -6.48 2.56 -9.35
N CYS A 115 -7.30 1.56 -9.05
CA CYS A 115 -7.54 0.38 -9.86
C CYS A 115 -8.90 0.50 -10.53
N VAL A 116 -8.96 0.30 -11.85
CA VAL A 116 -10.19 0.24 -12.65
C VAL A 116 -10.41 -1.19 -13.11
N ASP A 117 -11.63 -1.68 -12.99
CA ASP A 117 -12.02 -2.99 -13.52
C ASP A 117 -12.75 -2.88 -14.89
N GLU A 118 -13.24 -4.02 -15.37
CA GLU A 118 -13.88 -4.14 -16.69
C GLU A 118 -15.20 -3.39 -16.79
N ILE A 119 -15.86 -3.12 -15.65
CA ILE A 119 -17.13 -2.37 -15.57
C ILE A 119 -16.91 -0.90 -15.21
N LEU A 120 -15.65 -0.43 -15.25
CA LEU A 120 -15.23 0.94 -14.97
C LEU A 120 -15.45 1.40 -13.52
N GLU A 121 -15.60 0.46 -12.60
CA GLU A 121 -15.58 0.76 -11.16
C GLU A 121 -14.15 1.06 -10.71
N VAL A 122 -14.01 2.09 -9.88
CA VAL A 122 -12.70 2.49 -9.35
C VAL A 122 -12.58 2.12 -7.88
N THR A 123 -11.52 1.38 -7.57
CA THR A 123 -11.13 1.06 -6.20
C THR A 123 -9.76 1.65 -5.91
N LEU A 124 -9.62 2.36 -4.81
CA LEU A 124 -8.33 2.74 -4.25
C LEU A 124 -7.76 1.56 -3.44
N LEU A 125 -6.51 1.19 -3.71
CA LEU A 125 -5.80 0.11 -3.04
C LEU A 125 -4.50 0.64 -2.46
N ASN A 126 -4.28 0.46 -1.15
CA ASN A 126 -2.97 0.66 -0.55
C ASN A 126 -2.21 -0.69 -0.55
N PRO A 127 -1.14 -0.84 -1.34
CA PRO A 127 -0.48 -2.13 -1.51
C PRO A 127 0.34 -2.58 -0.29
N PHE A 128 0.63 -1.65 0.64
CA PHE A 128 1.41 -1.94 1.85
C PHE A 128 0.52 -2.28 3.05
N THR A 129 -0.63 -1.61 3.17
CA THR A 129 -1.59 -1.88 4.27
C THR A 129 -2.71 -2.82 3.87
N LYS A 130 -2.84 -3.13 2.57
CA LYS A 130 -3.93 -3.90 1.96
C LYS A 130 -5.33 -3.29 2.13
N ARG A 131 -5.40 -2.04 2.60
CA ARG A 131 -6.68 -1.32 2.70
C ARG A 131 -7.22 -1.01 1.32
N THR A 132 -8.53 -1.10 1.18
CA THR A 132 -9.24 -0.77 -0.06
C THR A 132 -10.37 0.20 0.23
N ILE A 133 -10.62 1.11 -0.71
CA ILE A 133 -11.74 2.06 -0.68
C ILE A 133 -12.42 1.99 -2.04
N ARG A 134 -13.69 1.61 -2.07
CA ARG A 134 -14.48 1.66 -3.31
C ARG A 134 -15.01 3.07 -3.48
N LEU A 135 -14.74 3.66 -4.64
CA LEU A 135 -15.27 4.97 -4.96
C LEU A 135 -16.71 4.84 -5.46
N PRO A 136 -17.55 5.87 -5.25
CA PRO A 136 -18.84 5.92 -5.91
C PRO A 136 -18.66 5.90 -7.45
N PRO A 137 -19.63 5.38 -8.20
CA PRO A 137 -19.61 5.43 -9.65
C PRO A 137 -19.48 6.87 -10.14
N PHE A 138 -18.61 7.10 -11.13
CA PHE A 138 -18.50 8.42 -11.74
C PHE A 138 -19.65 8.63 -12.71
N ALA A 139 -20.39 9.73 -12.57
CA ALA A 139 -21.56 10.04 -13.40
C ALA A 139 -21.26 10.13 -14.91
N GLN A 140 -20.01 10.38 -15.28
CA GLN A 140 -19.54 10.50 -16.65
C GLN A 140 -19.29 9.14 -17.32
N VAL A 141 -19.29 8.05 -16.55
CA VAL A 141 -19.09 6.69 -17.08
C VAL A 141 -20.36 6.22 -17.78
N PRO A 142 -20.34 5.93 -19.10
CA PRO A 142 -21.47 5.36 -19.79
C PRO A 142 -21.90 4.06 -19.10
N GLN A 143 -23.20 3.88 -18.88
CA GLN A 143 -23.68 2.58 -18.43
C GLN A 143 -23.27 1.52 -19.46
N PRO A 144 -22.85 0.31 -19.03
CA PRO A 144 -22.29 -0.69 -19.92
C PRO A 144 -23.37 -1.22 -20.86
N ILE A 145 -23.56 -0.53 -21.99
CA ILE A 145 -24.31 -1.05 -23.12
C ILE A 145 -23.41 -2.10 -23.75
N HIS A 146 -23.74 -3.36 -23.50
CA HIS A 146 -23.06 -4.55 -24.03
C HIS A 146 -22.53 -4.31 -25.46
N LYS A 147 -21.20 -4.38 -25.64
CA LYS A 147 -20.44 -4.81 -26.85
C LYS A 147 -19.14 -4.07 -27.18
N GLN A 148 -18.60 -3.17 -26.35
CA GLN A 148 -17.32 -2.49 -26.66
C GLN A 148 -16.21 -2.64 -25.60
N ALA A 149 -16.23 -3.76 -24.87
CA ALA A 149 -15.34 -4.07 -23.74
C ALA A 149 -13.83 -3.94 -24.00
N TYR A 150 -13.37 -3.97 -25.26
CA TYR A 150 -11.94 -3.89 -25.60
C TYR A 150 -11.36 -2.46 -25.70
N ARG A 151 -12.18 -1.40 -25.65
CA ARG A 151 -11.70 0.00 -25.72
C ARG A 151 -12.06 0.87 -24.51
N SER A 152 -12.89 0.37 -23.61
CA SER A 152 -13.42 1.11 -22.47
C SER A 152 -12.45 1.22 -21.29
N ASP A 153 -11.47 0.31 -21.15
CA ASP A 153 -10.54 0.32 -20.01
C ASP A 153 -9.78 1.64 -19.86
N HIS A 154 -9.52 2.36 -20.96
CA HIS A 154 -8.86 3.68 -20.99
C HIS A 154 -9.81 4.89 -20.92
N TYR A 155 -11.11 4.68 -20.64
CA TYR A 155 -12.09 5.75 -20.50
C TYR A 155 -11.71 6.68 -19.33
N ILE A 156 -11.38 6.11 -18.18
CA ILE A 156 -10.81 6.82 -17.04
C ILE A 156 -9.30 6.96 -17.26
N LYS A 157 -8.83 8.08 -17.79
CA LYS A 157 -7.41 8.27 -18.08
C LYS A 157 -6.54 8.28 -16.83
N LYS A 158 -6.95 9.04 -15.82
CA LYS A 158 -6.16 9.22 -14.60
C LYS A 158 -7.04 9.47 -13.40
N VAL A 159 -6.63 8.97 -12.24
CA VAL A 159 -7.25 9.29 -10.94
C VAL A 159 -6.18 9.86 -10.00
N VAL A 160 -6.49 10.98 -9.37
CA VAL A 160 -5.60 11.69 -8.43
C VAL A 160 -6.36 11.96 -7.13
N LEU A 161 -5.64 11.92 -6.01
CA LEU A 161 -6.17 12.20 -4.68
C LEU A 161 -5.56 13.51 -4.17
N SER A 162 -6.34 14.35 -3.48
CA SER A 162 -5.82 15.58 -2.87
C SER A 162 -5.02 15.34 -1.59
N ALA A 163 -5.34 14.27 -0.85
CA ALA A 163 -4.70 13.90 0.41
C ALA A 163 -4.62 12.37 0.58
N ASP A 164 -3.95 11.89 1.64
CA ASP A 164 -3.91 10.45 1.99
C ASP A 164 -5.19 10.05 2.76
N PRO A 165 -6.07 9.20 2.19
CA PRO A 165 -7.27 8.72 2.88
C PRO A 165 -7.01 7.98 4.20
N SER A 166 -5.79 7.50 4.44
CA SER A 166 -5.42 6.85 5.71
C SER A 166 -5.29 7.84 6.86
N LEU A 167 -4.93 9.10 6.54
CA LEU A 167 -4.69 10.17 7.51
C LEU A 167 -5.86 11.16 7.56
N PHE A 168 -6.50 11.39 6.41
CA PHE A 168 -7.61 12.32 6.24
C PHE A 168 -8.84 11.59 5.69
N PRO A 169 -9.42 10.61 6.42
CA PRO A 169 -10.47 9.74 5.89
C PRO A 169 -11.76 10.47 5.50
N ASN A 170 -11.98 11.67 6.04
CA ASN A 170 -13.16 12.50 5.76
C ASN A 170 -12.81 13.81 5.05
N ASP A 171 -11.54 14.03 4.71
CA ASP A 171 -11.02 15.30 4.18
C ASP A 171 -10.03 15.03 3.05
N TYR A 172 -10.51 14.33 2.02
CA TYR A 172 -9.80 14.11 0.78
C TYR A 172 -10.79 14.13 -0.38
N GLU A 173 -10.30 14.58 -1.53
CA GLU A 173 -11.04 14.65 -2.77
C GLU A 173 -10.40 13.70 -3.78
N VAL A 174 -11.22 13.18 -4.68
CA VAL A 174 -10.77 12.33 -5.78
C VAL A 174 -11.19 12.95 -7.09
N VAL A 175 -10.21 13.22 -7.95
CA VAL A 175 -10.42 13.75 -9.30
C VAL A 175 -10.13 12.64 -10.30
N ALA A 176 -11.11 12.34 -11.15
CA ALA A 176 -10.95 11.46 -12.29
C ALA A 176 -10.92 12.29 -13.59
N LEU A 177 -9.94 12.01 -14.44
CA LEU A 177 -9.82 12.56 -15.79
C LEU A 177 -10.33 11.53 -16.78
N PHE A 178 -11.25 11.93 -17.64
CA PHE A 178 -11.86 11.07 -18.65
C PHE A 178 -11.30 11.37 -20.04
N ARG A 179 -11.55 10.48 -20.99
CA ARG A 179 -11.21 10.68 -22.40
C ARG A 179 -12.31 11.42 -23.15
#